data_AF-A0A5B8BQ66-F1
#
_entry.id   AF-A0A5B8BQ66-F1
#
_cell.length_a   1.000
_cell.length_b   1.000
_cell.length_c   1.000
_cell.angle_alpha   90.00
_cell.angle_beta   90.00
_cell.angle_gamma   90.00
#
_symmetry.space_group_name_H-M   'P 1'
#
loop_
_entity.id
_entity.type
_entity.pdbx_description
1 polymer ?
#
loop_
_entity_poly.entity_id
_entity_poly.type
_entity_poly.pdbx_seq_one_letter_code
_entity_poly.pdbx_strand_id
1 'polypeptide(L)'
;MFDGILSWVRPKIFFPIAAMVYGLLRVANAYVDSVNAGHPMTIAHLAGFAVGVLLVWGFAGLVVGYGLDILERRVARAARGEAPEAAE
;
A
#
# COMPACT_ATOMS: atom_id res chain seq x y z
N MET A 1 5.60 12.60 23.68
CA MET A 1 4.67 11.44 23.78
C MET A 1 3.88 11.21 22.49
N PHE A 2 3.50 12.26 21.74
CA PHE A 2 2.86 12.14 20.43
C PHE A 2 3.79 11.66 19.28
N ASP A 3 5.10 11.91 19.36
CA ASP A 3 6.04 11.55 18.28
C ASP A 3 6.19 10.04 18.05
N GLY A 4 6.07 9.23 19.11
CA GLY A 4 6.14 7.77 19.04
C GLY A 4 4.88 7.11 18.46
N ILE A 5 3.72 7.75 18.60
CA ILE A 5 2.46 7.28 18.00
C ILE A 5 2.41 7.71 16.52
N LEU A 6 2.83 8.94 16.22
CA LEU A 6 2.93 9.44 14.85
C LEU A 6 3.94 8.65 14.02
N SER A 7 5.07 8.22 14.57
CA SER A 7 6.04 7.38 13.85
C SER A 7 5.53 5.97 13.54
N TRP A 8 4.64 5.42 14.38
CA TRP A 8 4.03 4.09 14.19
C TRP A 8 2.82 4.08 13.28
N VAL A 9 2.02 5.15 13.33
CA VAL A 9 0.81 5.31 12.51
C VAL A 9 1.17 5.73 11.08
N ARG A 10 2.28 6.48 10.91
CA ARG A 10 2.74 6.98 9.61
C ARG A 10 2.92 5.87 8.56
N PRO A 11 3.68 4.79 8.79
CA PRO A 11 3.89 3.76 7.76
C PRO A 11 2.58 3.08 7.37
N LYS A 12 1.76 2.71 8.36
CA LYS A 12 0.52 1.95 8.16
C LYS A 12 -0.53 2.71 7.36
N ILE A 13 -0.53 4.03 7.43
CA ILE A 13 -1.46 4.89 6.68
C ILE A 13 -0.81 5.40 5.38
N PHE A 14 0.50 5.69 5.41
CA PHE A 14 1.21 6.24 4.26
C PHE A 14 1.34 5.23 3.12
N PHE A 15 1.68 3.96 3.39
CA PHE A 15 1.84 2.97 2.33
C PHE A 15 0.54 2.64 1.58
N PRO A 16 -0.61 2.42 2.25
CA PRO A 16 -1.89 2.27 1.56
C PRO A 16 -2.27 3.49 0.73
N ILE A 17 -2.12 4.70 1.29
CA ILE A 17 -2.46 5.94 0.57
C ILE A 17 -1.56 6.11 -0.65
N ALA A 18 -0.25 5.91 -0.51
CA ALA A 18 0.69 6.02 -1.63
C ALA A 18 0.39 4.96 -2.72
N ALA A 19 0.07 3.74 -2.33
CA ALA A 19 -0.32 2.68 -3.26
C ALA A 19 -1.63 3.02 -4.00
N MET A 20 -2.62 3.55 -3.30
CA MET A 20 -3.88 4.01 -3.90
C MET A 20 -3.65 5.17 -4.88
N VAL A 21 -2.84 6.16 -4.52
CA VAL A 21 -2.46 7.27 -5.40
C VAL A 21 -1.75 6.76 -6.65
N TYR A 22 -0.78 5.85 -6.50
CA TYR A 22 -0.10 5.23 -7.62
C TYR A 22 -1.07 4.47 -8.53
N GLY A 23 -1.99 3.69 -7.96
CA GLY A 23 -2.99 2.98 -8.71
C GLY A 23 -3.91 3.92 -9.50
N LEU A 24 -4.32 5.04 -8.92
CA LEU A 24 -5.13 6.06 -9.60
C LEU A 24 -4.37 6.72 -10.75
N LEU A 25 -3.10 7.05 -10.57
CA LEU A 25 -2.24 7.55 -11.65
C LEU A 25 -2.12 6.55 -12.80
N ARG A 26 -2.08 5.25 -12.49
CA ARG A 26 -2.04 4.19 -13.49
C ARG A 26 -3.35 4.07 -14.28
N VAL A 27 -4.51 4.30 -13.64
CA VAL A 27 -5.81 4.37 -14.33
C VAL A 27 -5.86 5.59 -15.24
N ALA A 28 -5.35 6.74 -14.79
CA ALA A 28 -5.26 7.93 -15.63
C ALA A 28 -4.38 7.68 -16.87
N ASN A 29 -3.24 7.01 -16.71
CA ASN A 29 -2.39 6.63 -17.84
C ASN A 29 -3.10 5.66 -18.81
N ALA A 30 -3.77 4.63 -18.28
CA ALA A 30 -4.53 3.68 -19.10
C ALA A 30 -5.67 4.35 -19.89
N TYR A 31 -6.29 5.38 -19.30
CA TYR A 31 -7.28 6.19 -20.00
C TYR A 31 -6.66 6.98 -21.15
N VAL A 32 -5.55 7.68 -20.91
CA VAL A 32 -4.82 8.40 -21.96
C VAL A 32 -4.41 7.46 -23.10
N ASP A 33 -3.89 6.28 -22.77
CA ASP A 33 -3.52 5.27 -23.76
C ASP A 33 -4.75 4.81 -24.58
N SER A 34 -5.91 4.61 -23.95
CA SER A 34 -7.15 4.23 -24.64
C SER A 34 -7.64 5.31 -25.60
N VAL A 35 -7.53 6.58 -25.22
CA VAL A 35 -7.91 7.73 -26.06
C VAL A 35 -6.95 7.84 -27.25
N ASN A 36 -5.65 7.69 -27.02
CA ASN A 36 -4.64 7.70 -28.08
C ASN A 36 -4.81 6.52 -29.05
N ALA A 37 -5.33 5.38 -28.59
CA ALA A 37 -5.67 4.23 -29.41
C ALA A 37 -6.97 4.39 -30.21
N GLY A 38 -7.68 5.51 -30.07
CA GLY A 38 -8.96 5.77 -30.76
C GLY A 38 -10.16 5.03 -30.17
N HIS A 39 -10.00 4.39 -29.02
CA HIS A 39 -11.04 3.62 -28.33
C HIS A 39 -11.22 4.14 -26.89
N PRO A 40 -11.90 5.30 -26.71
CA PRO A 40 -12.04 5.90 -25.40
C PRO A 40 -12.83 4.99 -24.46
N MET A 41 -12.29 4.75 -23.27
CA MET A 41 -12.99 3.99 -22.22
C MET A 41 -14.25 4.72 -21.76
N THR A 42 -15.32 3.96 -21.53
CA THR A 42 -16.57 4.51 -20.97
C THR A 42 -16.42 4.78 -19.46
N ILE A 43 -17.32 5.62 -18.92
CA ILE A 43 -17.39 5.94 -17.48
C ILE A 43 -17.52 4.66 -16.62
N ALA A 44 -18.27 3.66 -17.11
CA ALA A 44 -18.42 2.39 -16.41
C ALA A 44 -17.09 1.61 -16.30
N HIS A 45 -16.26 1.64 -17.35
CA HIS A 45 -14.93 1.03 -17.30
C HIS A 45 -14.02 1.77 -16.31
N LEU A 46 -14.02 3.10 -16.32
CA LEU A 46 -13.26 3.92 -15.37
C LEU A 46 -13.66 3.64 -13.91
N ALA A 47 -14.97 3.55 -13.64
CA ALA A 47 -15.47 3.22 -12.31
C ALA A 47 -15.03 1.82 -11.86
N GLY A 48 -15.13 0.82 -12.75
CA GLY A 48 -14.66 -0.54 -12.48
C GLY A 48 -13.15 -0.60 -12.19
N PHE A 49 -12.34 0.11 -12.99
CA PHE A 49 -10.90 0.22 -12.77
C PHE A 49 -10.55 0.93 -11.47
N ALA A 50 -11.24 2.03 -11.13
CA ALA A 50 -11.02 2.75 -9.89
C ALA A 50 -11.31 1.86 -8.67
N VAL A 51 -12.44 1.14 -8.66
CA VAL A 51 -12.77 0.19 -7.57
C VAL A 51 -11.73 -0.93 -7.48
N GLY A 52 -11.36 -1.53 -8.61
CA GLY A 52 -10.32 -2.56 -8.65
C GLY A 52 -8.98 -2.05 -8.12
N VAL A 53 -8.62 -0.81 -8.45
CA VAL A 53 -7.40 -0.17 -7.94
C VAL A 53 -7.45 0.04 -6.44
N LEU A 54 -8.55 0.58 -5.91
CA LEU A 54 -8.69 0.82 -4.48
C LEU A 54 -8.58 -0.49 -3.69
N LEU A 55 -9.18 -1.57 -4.19
CA LEU A 55 -9.11 -2.89 -3.57
C LEU A 55 -7.71 -3.49 -3.66
N VAL A 56 -7.14 -3.61 -4.86
CA VAL A 56 -5.86 -4.31 -5.07
C VAL A 56 -4.69 -3.51 -4.48
N TRP A 57 -4.59 -2.23 -4.80
CA TRP A 57 -3.47 -1.40 -4.33
C TRP A 57 -3.63 -1.00 -2.87
N GLY A 58 -4.85 -0.74 -2.41
CA GLY A 58 -5.11 -0.51 -0.98
C GLY A 58 -4.73 -1.72 -0.14
N PHE A 59 -5.14 -2.92 -0.56
CA PHE A 59 -4.75 -4.17 0.12
C PHE A 59 -3.25 -4.43 0.05
N ALA A 60 -2.61 -4.23 -1.10
CA ALA A 60 -1.16 -4.37 -1.24
C ALA A 60 -0.40 -3.42 -0.30
N GLY A 61 -0.81 -2.15 -0.22
CA GLY A 61 -0.20 -1.19 0.69
C GLY A 61 -0.39 -1.56 2.16
N LEU A 62 -1.53 -2.15 2.53
CA LEU A 62 -1.74 -2.69 3.88
C LEU A 62 -0.82 -3.87 4.18
N VAL A 63 -0.71 -4.83 3.26
CA VAL A 63 0.18 -6.00 3.41
C VAL A 63 1.63 -5.56 3.58
N VAL A 64 2.10 -4.62 2.76
CA VAL A 64 3.46 -4.06 2.84
C VAL A 64 3.66 -3.34 4.18
N GLY A 65 2.72 -2.45 4.56
CA GLY A 65 2.81 -1.73 5.83
C GLY A 65 2.83 -2.65 7.05
N TYR A 66 2.05 -3.74 7.02
CA TYR A 66 2.02 -4.74 8.09
C TYR A 66 3.29 -5.60 8.11
N GLY A 67 3.81 -5.98 6.93
CA GLY A 67 5.05 -6.73 6.79
C GLY A 67 6.25 -5.96 7.34
N LEU A 68 6.33 -4.65 7.07
CA LEU A 68 7.37 -3.77 7.62
C LEU A 68 7.27 -3.65 9.15
N ASP A 69 6.06 -3.51 9.72
CA ASP A 69 5.88 -3.48 11.18
C ASP A 69 6.35 -4.80 11.83
N ILE A 70 6.02 -5.95 11.23
CA ILE A 70 6.51 -7.25 11.71
C ILE A 70 8.04 -7.32 11.65
N LEU A 71 8.63 -6.85 10.55
CA LEU A 71 10.07 -6.86 10.36
C LEU A 71 10.78 -5.94 11.36
N GLU A 72 10.28 -4.72 11.56
CA GLU A 72 10.80 -3.79 12.57
C GLU A 72 10.77 -4.39 13.98
N ARG A 73 9.66 -5.05 14.36
CA ARG A 73 9.57 -5.73 15.67
C ARG A 73 10.53 -6.92 15.79
N ARG A 74 10.79 -7.65 14.71
CA ARG A 74 11.76 -8.75 14.71
C ARG A 74 13.19 -8.21 14.82
N VAL A 75 13.52 -7.18 14.06
CA VAL A 75 14.83 -6.50 14.10
C VAL A 75 15.05 -5.88 15.47
N ALA A 76 14.06 -5.22 16.06
CA ALA A 76 14.15 -4.63 17.39
C ALA A 76 14.37 -5.67 18.50
N ARG A 77 13.77 -6.86 18.39
CA ARG A 77 14.03 -7.99 19.29
C ARG A 77 15.45 -8.55 19.13
N ALA A 78 15.87 -8.78 17.88
CA ALA A 78 17.22 -9.23 17.58
C ALA A 78 18.30 -8.23 18.04
N ALA A 79 18.06 -6.93 17.88
CA ALA A 79 18.98 -5.87 18.30
C ALA A 79 19.11 -5.73 19.82
N ARG A 80 18.11 -6.18 20.59
CA ARG A 80 18.16 -6.24 22.06
C ARG A 80 18.90 -7.47 22.59
N GLY A 81 19.35 -8.37 21.71
CA GLY A 81 19.99 -9.62 22.13
C GLY A 81 19.02 -10.63 22.73
N GLU A 82 17.70 -10.40 22.61
CA GLU A 82 16.67 -11.40 22.89
C GLU A 82 16.73 -12.43 21.75
N ALA A 83 17.63 -13.41 21.91
CA ALA A 83 17.63 -14.63 21.11
C ALA A 83 16.20 -15.22 21.14
N PRO A 84 15.71 -15.78 20.02
CA PRO A 84 14.36 -16.32 19.97
C PRO A 84 14.21 -17.38 21.06
N GLU A 85 13.44 -17.06 22.11
CA GLU A 85 12.98 -18.06 23.06
C GLU A 85 12.17 -19.08 22.26
N ALA A 86 12.77 -20.28 22.19
CA ALA A 86 12.19 -21.59 21.94
C ALA A 86 10.82 -21.58 21.23
N ALA A 87 10.84 -21.82 19.92
CA ALA A 87 9.75 -22.56 19.29
C ALA A 87 9.91 -24.05 19.69
N GLU A 88 9.42 -24.39 20.88
CA GLU A 88 8.87 -25.72 21.17
C GLU A 88 7.46 -25.84 20.57
#